data_AF-A0A956AJX4-F1
#
_entry.id   AF-A0A956AJX4-F1
#
_cell.length_a   1.000
_cell.length_b   1.000
_cell.length_c   1.000
_cell.angle_alpha   90.00
_cell.angle_beta   90.00
_cell.angle_gamma   90.00
#
_symmetry.space_group_name_H-M   'P 1'
#
loop_
_entity.id
_entity.type
_entity.pdbx_description
1 polymer ?
#
loop_
_entity_poly.entity_id
_entity_poly.type
_entity_poly.pdbx_seq_one_letter_code
_entity_poly.pdbx_strand_id
1 'polypeptide(L)'
;LVVVMIAAGALRRGRERRVASNPARRGVKEAGAILARADQRAAEGDAPGFYGEAALALRTALAARLGEPVGGLTRPQLRTALEARGMSPELIARVLDELEGCDFARFSAAGSSTDELHAAAGRVRTLVDRVRRWSATPHPHPPDDAALDPSAASGARDPKGARG
;
A
#
# COMPACT_ATOMS: atom_id res chain seq x y z
N LEU A 1 -31.40 -25.94 7.26
CA LEU A 1 -30.73 -25.44 6.03
C LEU A 1 -29.98 -24.11 6.23
N VAL A 2 -30.43 -23.22 7.13
CA VAL A 2 -29.79 -21.91 7.41
C VAL A 2 -28.40 -22.02 8.09
N VAL A 3 -28.17 -23.02 8.94
CA VAL A 3 -26.90 -23.20 9.68
C VAL A 3 -25.71 -23.57 8.77
N VAL A 4 -25.97 -24.26 7.65
CA VAL A 4 -24.93 -24.64 6.66
C VAL A 4 -24.46 -23.44 5.85
N MET A 5 -25.33 -22.45 5.59
CA MET A 5 -24.97 -21.21 4.89
C MET A 5 -24.10 -20.29 5.76
N ILE A 6 -24.35 -20.24 7.07
CA ILE A 6 -23.52 -19.49 8.04
C ILE A 6 -22.12 -20.13 8.15
N ALA A 7 -22.04 -21.46 8.18
CA ALA A 7 -20.77 -22.20 8.19
C ALA A 7 -19.98 -22.05 6.88
N ALA A 8 -20.66 -22.07 5.72
CA ALA A 8 -20.03 -21.90 4.41
C ALA A 8 -19.49 -20.47 4.18
N GLY A 9 -20.17 -19.45 4.72
CA GLY A 9 -19.70 -18.06 4.70
C GLY A 9 -18.48 -17.83 5.60
N ALA A 10 -18.45 -18.43 6.79
CA ALA A 10 -17.30 -18.37 7.69
C ALA A 10 -16.06 -19.09 7.13
N LEU A 11 -16.23 -20.24 6.46
CA LEU A 11 -15.11 -20.95 5.81
C LEU A 11 -14.55 -20.22 4.57
N ARG A 12 -15.36 -19.45 3.81
CA ARG A 12 -14.84 -18.60 2.71
C ARG A 12 -14.08 -17.39 3.21
N ARG A 13 -14.58 -16.71 4.25
CA ARG A 13 -13.88 -15.59 4.93
C ARG A 13 -12.51 -16.03 5.50
N GLY A 14 -12.36 -17.28 5.92
CA GLY A 14 -11.09 -17.85 6.36
C GLY A 14 -10.10 -18.14 5.23
N ARG A 15 -10.58 -18.51 4.03
CA ARG A 15 -9.72 -18.72 2.84
C ARG A 15 -9.28 -17.40 2.21
N GLU A 16 -10.15 -16.39 2.15
CA GLU A 16 -9.78 -15.05 1.65
C GLU A 16 -8.77 -14.35 2.56
N ARG A 17 -8.87 -14.52 3.88
CA ARG A 17 -7.85 -14.02 4.82
C ARG A 17 -6.50 -14.73 4.65
N ARG A 18 -6.49 -16.03 4.31
CA ARG A 18 -5.25 -16.78 4.02
C ARG A 18 -4.67 -16.44 2.64
N VAL A 19 -5.54 -16.19 1.66
CA VAL A 19 -5.15 -15.84 0.29
C VAL A 19 -4.69 -14.39 0.20
N ALA A 20 -5.34 -13.42 0.87
CA ALA A 20 -4.89 -12.02 0.97
C ALA A 20 -3.67 -11.84 1.89
N SER A 21 -3.48 -12.74 2.87
CA SER A 21 -2.23 -12.78 3.64
C SER A 21 -1.03 -13.21 2.78
N ASN A 22 -1.23 -13.96 1.70
CA ASN A 22 -0.14 -14.41 0.84
C ASN A 22 0.50 -13.28 0.00
N PRO A 23 -0.21 -12.42 -0.76
CA PRO A 23 0.38 -11.31 -1.52
C PRO A 23 0.98 -10.25 -0.59
N ALA A 24 0.33 -9.91 0.52
CA ALA A 24 0.91 -8.98 1.50
C ALA A 24 2.22 -9.53 2.10
N ARG A 25 2.25 -10.81 2.49
CA ARG A 25 3.48 -11.47 2.97
C ARG A 25 4.55 -11.55 1.88
N ARG A 26 4.18 -11.86 0.64
CA ARG A 26 5.09 -11.91 -0.51
C ARG A 26 5.70 -10.53 -0.78
N GLY A 27 4.89 -9.48 -0.86
CA GLY A 27 5.38 -8.11 -1.07
C GLY A 27 6.26 -7.62 0.09
N VAL A 28 5.97 -8.01 1.33
CA VAL A 28 6.83 -7.70 2.50
C VAL A 28 8.15 -8.46 2.49
N LYS A 29 8.16 -9.68 1.94
CA LYS A 29 9.38 -10.45 1.70
C LYS A 29 10.19 -9.83 0.56
N GLU A 30 9.53 -9.44 -0.52
CA GLU A 30 10.13 -8.77 -1.67
C GLU A 30 10.76 -7.44 -1.27
N ALA A 31 10.06 -6.61 -0.52
CA ALA A 31 10.62 -5.37 0.05
C ALA A 31 11.88 -5.64 0.89
N GLY A 32 11.93 -6.76 1.62
CA GLY A 32 13.12 -7.18 2.36
C GLY A 32 14.28 -7.61 1.46
N ALA A 33 14.00 -8.29 0.34
CA ALA A 33 15.02 -8.66 -0.64
C ALA A 33 15.59 -7.43 -1.36
N ILE A 34 14.73 -6.48 -1.74
CA ILE A 34 15.11 -5.20 -2.33
C ILE A 34 15.98 -4.41 -1.35
N LEU A 35 15.58 -4.34 -0.07
CA LEU A 35 16.37 -3.68 0.97
C LEU A 35 17.76 -4.32 1.16
N ALA A 36 17.87 -5.65 1.09
CA ALA A 36 19.16 -6.33 1.15
C ALA A 36 20.07 -5.95 -0.04
N ARG A 37 19.50 -5.74 -1.24
CA ARG A 37 20.25 -5.21 -2.38
C ARG A 37 20.67 -3.76 -2.16
N ALA A 38 19.81 -2.92 -1.57
CA ALA A 38 20.17 -1.55 -1.20
C ALA A 38 21.36 -1.55 -0.22
N ASP A 39 21.33 -2.41 0.81
CA ASP A 39 22.43 -2.57 1.76
C ASP A 39 23.74 -2.97 1.07
N GLN A 40 23.67 -3.88 0.09
CA GLN A 40 24.84 -4.26 -0.72
C GLN A 40 25.39 -3.06 -1.52
N ARG A 41 24.52 -2.29 -2.18
CA ARG A 41 24.91 -1.08 -2.94
C ARG A 41 25.60 -0.04 -2.07
N ALA A 42 25.10 0.15 -0.84
CA ALA A 42 25.72 1.05 0.12
C ALA A 42 27.13 0.59 0.51
N ALA A 43 27.32 -0.72 0.74
CA ALA A 43 28.63 -1.30 1.05
C ALA A 43 29.63 -1.20 -0.12
N GLU A 44 29.13 -1.24 -1.36
CA GLU A 44 29.92 -1.04 -2.58
C GLU A 44 30.23 0.44 -2.87
N GLY A 45 29.65 1.38 -2.11
CA GLY A 45 29.77 2.82 -2.35
C GLY A 45 28.95 3.33 -3.54
N ASP A 46 28.04 2.52 -4.09
CA ASP A 46 27.15 2.89 -5.20
C ASP A 46 25.97 3.72 -4.66
N ALA A 47 26.22 5.02 -4.44
CA ALA A 47 25.22 5.94 -3.90
C ALA A 47 23.93 6.02 -4.77
N PRO A 48 24.00 6.23 -6.11
CA PRO A 48 22.81 6.28 -6.93
C PRO A 48 22.01 4.97 -6.90
N GLY A 49 22.71 3.82 -6.95
CA GLY A 49 22.09 2.50 -6.86
C GLY A 49 21.43 2.26 -5.50
N PHE A 50 22.09 2.65 -4.41
CA PHE A 50 21.55 2.56 -3.05
C PHE A 50 20.24 3.34 -2.92
N TYR A 51 20.22 4.63 -3.27
CA TYR A 51 19.03 5.46 -3.11
C TYR A 51 17.86 5.01 -4.02
N GLY A 52 18.16 4.48 -5.21
CA GLY A 52 17.16 3.87 -6.08
C GLY A 52 16.49 2.64 -5.46
N GLU A 53 17.28 1.69 -4.95
CA GLU A 53 16.76 0.48 -4.30
C GLU A 53 16.09 0.80 -2.94
N ALA A 54 16.57 1.80 -2.20
CA ALA A 54 15.96 2.26 -0.95
C ALA A 54 14.54 2.80 -1.18
N ALA A 55 14.35 3.69 -2.16
CA ALA A 55 13.03 4.20 -2.53
C ALA A 55 12.10 3.07 -3.00
N LEU A 56 12.64 2.13 -3.80
CA LEU A 56 11.89 0.96 -4.26
C LEU A 56 11.45 0.07 -3.08
N ALA A 57 12.33 -0.20 -2.11
CA ALA A 57 12.02 -1.01 -0.93
C ALA A 57 10.87 -0.40 -0.11
N LEU A 58 10.89 0.91 0.11
CA LEU A 58 9.81 1.64 0.78
C LEU A 58 8.50 1.54 0.00
N ARG A 59 8.52 1.81 -1.32
CA ARG A 59 7.31 1.74 -2.16
C ARG A 59 6.72 0.33 -2.20
N THR A 60 7.55 -0.70 -2.30
CA THR A 60 7.11 -2.10 -2.27
C THR A 60 6.52 -2.47 -0.91
N ALA A 61 7.14 -2.04 0.19
CA ALA A 61 6.60 -2.26 1.53
C ALA A 61 5.23 -1.58 1.71
N LEU A 62 5.09 -0.34 1.24
CA LEU A 62 3.82 0.39 1.27
C LEU A 62 2.76 -0.31 0.42
N ALA A 63 3.06 -0.65 -0.84
CA ALA A 63 2.12 -1.32 -1.73
C ALA A 63 1.62 -2.65 -1.13
N ALA A 64 2.52 -3.42 -0.53
CA ALA A 64 2.17 -4.67 0.15
C ALA A 64 1.24 -4.47 1.34
N ARG A 65 1.29 -3.30 2.00
CA ARG A 65 0.47 -2.96 3.17
C ARG A 65 -0.86 -2.33 2.81
N LEU A 66 -0.88 -1.52 1.76
CA LEU A 66 -2.09 -0.90 1.24
C LEU A 66 -2.92 -1.88 0.40
N GLY A 67 -2.29 -2.91 -0.14
CA GLY A 67 -2.91 -3.88 -1.06
C GLY A 67 -3.02 -3.37 -2.50
N GLU A 68 -2.40 -2.23 -2.81
CA GLU A 68 -2.46 -1.57 -4.12
C GLU A 68 -1.11 -0.91 -4.48
N PRO A 69 -0.79 -0.73 -5.77
CA PRO A 69 0.44 -0.06 -6.19
C PRO A 69 0.50 1.41 -5.77
N VAL A 70 1.66 1.88 -5.30
CA VAL A 70 1.89 3.29 -4.90
C VAL A 70 2.78 4.08 -5.86
N GLY A 71 3.32 3.45 -6.90
CA GLY A 71 4.29 4.06 -7.82
C GLY A 71 3.75 5.26 -8.59
N GLY A 72 2.44 5.30 -8.87
CA GLY A 72 1.78 6.39 -9.58
C GLY A 72 1.20 7.49 -8.70
N LEU A 73 1.29 7.35 -7.37
CA LEU A 73 0.73 8.35 -6.45
C LEU A 73 1.71 9.52 -6.29
N THR A 74 1.19 10.73 -6.43
CA THR A 74 1.89 11.95 -5.98
C THR A 74 2.03 11.95 -4.46
N ARG A 75 2.92 12.78 -3.90
CA ARG A 75 3.11 12.86 -2.43
C ARG A 75 1.83 13.24 -1.66
N PRO A 76 1.01 14.20 -2.12
CA PRO A 76 -0.28 14.46 -1.49
C PRO A 76 -1.23 13.26 -1.55
N GLN A 77 -1.31 12.57 -2.69
CA GLN A 77 -2.16 11.38 -2.82
C GLN A 77 -1.69 10.23 -1.93
N LEU A 78 -0.38 10.00 -1.84
CA LEU A 78 0.20 8.98 -0.96
C LEU A 78 -0.07 9.32 0.51
N ARG A 79 0.08 10.59 0.91
CA ARG A 79 -0.29 11.06 2.26
C ARG A 79 -1.73 10.70 2.58
N THR A 80 -2.68 11.14 1.74
CA THR A 80 -4.11 10.87 1.94
C THR A 80 -4.38 9.36 2.01
N ALA A 81 -3.75 8.56 1.16
CA ALA A 81 -3.92 7.10 1.18
C ALA A 81 -3.42 6.45 2.47
N LEU A 82 -2.34 6.97 3.07
CA LEU A 82 -1.77 6.47 4.33
C LEU A 82 -2.59 6.93 5.55
N GLU A 83 -3.03 8.18 5.57
CA GLU A 83 -3.90 8.74 6.61
C GLU A 83 -5.23 7.99 6.67
N ALA A 84 -5.86 7.77 5.51
CA ALA A 84 -7.12 7.04 5.40
C ALA A 84 -7.03 5.59 5.92
N ARG A 85 -5.83 5.02 5.99
CA ARG A 85 -5.58 3.66 6.49
C ARG A 85 -4.99 3.63 7.90
N GLY A 86 -4.95 4.77 8.57
CA GLY A 86 -4.57 4.88 9.99
C GLY A 86 -3.08 4.83 10.24
N MET A 87 -2.23 5.19 9.27
CA MET A 87 -0.82 5.43 9.57
C MET A 87 -0.68 6.74 10.37
N SER A 88 0.19 6.75 11.40
CA SER A 88 0.35 7.94 12.23
C SER A 88 1.00 9.09 11.45
N PRO A 89 0.65 10.36 11.74
CA PRO A 89 1.20 11.52 11.02
C PRO A 89 2.74 11.56 11.02
N GLU A 90 3.36 11.12 12.12
CA GLU A 90 4.81 11.09 12.26
C GLU A 90 5.46 10.04 11.33
N LEU A 91 4.86 8.85 11.21
CA LEU A 91 5.37 7.83 10.29
C LEU A 91 5.16 8.26 8.83
N ILE A 92 4.02 8.91 8.53
CA ILE A 92 3.75 9.44 7.19
C ILE A 92 4.79 10.47 6.80
N ALA A 93 5.06 11.46 7.66
CA ALA A 93 6.08 12.47 7.40
C ALA A 93 7.43 11.81 7.12
N ARG A 94 7.88 10.89 7.99
CA ARG A 94 9.16 10.18 7.81
C ARG A 94 9.25 9.39 6.51
N VAL A 95 8.17 8.71 6.11
CA VAL A 95 8.10 7.98 4.83
C VAL A 95 8.20 8.94 3.64
N LEU A 96 7.45 10.04 3.66
CA LEU A 96 7.44 10.98 2.56
C LEU A 96 8.78 11.70 2.43
N ASP A 97 9.38 12.11 3.54
CA ASP A 97 10.69 12.77 3.58
C ASP A 97 11.79 11.85 3.07
N GLU A 98 11.79 10.57 3.49
CA GLU A 98 12.79 9.60 3.03
C GLU A 98 12.67 9.30 1.53
N LEU A 99 11.44 9.20 1.00
CA LEU A 99 11.22 9.00 -0.43
C LEU A 99 11.76 10.17 -1.26
N GLU A 100 11.52 11.41 -0.84
CA GLU A 100 12.11 12.59 -1.51
C GLU A 100 13.61 12.66 -1.33
N GLY A 101 14.11 12.37 -0.13
CA GLY A 101 15.54 12.32 0.14
C GLY A 101 16.25 11.33 -0.78
N CYS A 102 15.68 10.14 -0.98
CA CYS A 102 16.19 9.16 -1.93
C CYS A 102 16.12 9.67 -3.38
N ASP A 103 14.99 10.25 -3.79
CA ASP A 103 14.80 10.77 -5.16
C ASP A 103 15.74 11.93 -5.48
N PHE A 104 16.08 12.76 -4.50
CA PHE A 104 17.08 13.83 -4.64
C PHE A 104 18.51 13.25 -4.64
N ALA A 105 18.84 12.46 -3.61
CA ALA A 105 20.19 11.96 -3.39
C ALA A 105 20.69 11.04 -4.51
N ARG A 106 19.81 10.27 -5.16
CA ARG A 106 20.20 9.45 -6.34
C ARG A 106 20.82 10.25 -7.49
N PHE A 107 20.58 11.57 -7.55
CA PHE A 107 21.15 12.44 -8.57
C PHE A 107 22.19 13.42 -8.02
N SER A 108 22.17 13.72 -6.71
CA SER A 108 23.04 14.72 -6.09
C SER A 108 24.19 14.13 -5.26
N ALA A 109 24.13 12.87 -4.85
CA ALA A 109 25.08 12.24 -3.91
C ALA A 109 26.42 11.82 -4.55
N ALA A 110 26.87 12.54 -5.59
CA ALA A 110 28.19 12.31 -6.16
C ALA A 110 29.26 12.62 -5.10
N GLY A 111 30.01 11.60 -4.69
CA GLY A 111 31.06 11.74 -3.68
C GLY A 111 30.62 11.56 -2.23
N SER A 112 29.41 11.04 -1.97
CA SER A 112 29.03 10.63 -0.60
C SER A 112 30.05 9.65 -0.02
N SER A 113 30.38 9.86 1.26
CA SER A 113 31.30 8.95 1.95
C SER A 113 30.62 7.61 2.25
N THR A 114 31.43 6.56 2.41
CA THR A 114 30.95 5.24 2.83
C THR A 114 30.20 5.30 4.16
N ASP A 115 30.63 6.14 5.10
CA ASP A 115 29.98 6.32 6.40
C ASP A 115 28.60 6.99 6.27
N GLU A 116 28.47 7.99 5.40
CA GLU A 116 27.18 8.62 5.09
C GLU A 116 26.20 7.63 4.47
N LEU A 117 26.66 6.78 3.54
CA LEU A 117 25.86 5.73 2.92
C LEU A 117 25.43 4.67 3.94
N HIS A 118 26.34 4.22 4.82
CA HIS A 118 25.98 3.29 5.89
C HIS A 118 24.96 3.89 6.87
N ALA A 119 25.12 5.16 7.24
CA ALA A 119 24.16 5.85 8.09
C ALA A 119 22.79 5.97 7.40
N ALA A 120 22.76 6.27 6.10
CA ALA A 120 21.54 6.27 5.31
C ALA A 120 20.88 4.89 5.24
N ALA A 121 21.66 3.84 4.98
CA ALA A 121 21.16 2.46 4.95
C ALA A 121 20.52 2.06 6.28
N GLY A 122 21.14 2.40 7.42
CA GLY A 122 20.59 2.17 8.75
C GLY A 122 19.23 2.88 8.98
N ARG A 123 19.11 4.14 8.52
CA ARG A 123 17.85 4.90 8.59
C ARG A 123 16.75 4.26 7.74
N VAL A 124 17.05 3.95 6.48
CA VAL A 124 16.11 3.31 5.54
C VAL A 124 15.64 1.96 6.08
N ARG A 125 16.56 1.12 6.56
CA ARG A 125 16.24 -0.19 7.14
C ARG A 125 15.25 -0.07 8.29
N THR A 126 15.52 0.84 9.22
CA THR A 126 14.64 1.12 10.35
C THR A 126 13.25 1.54 9.89
N LEU A 127 13.17 2.40 8.87
CA LEU A 127 11.90 2.90 8.35
C LEU A 127 11.10 1.83 7.60
N VAL A 128 11.75 1.07 6.72
CA VAL A 128 11.14 -0.06 6.00
C VAL A 128 10.58 -1.07 6.99
N ASP A 129 11.31 -1.40 8.06
CA ASP A 129 10.84 -2.31 9.08
C ASP A 129 9.64 -1.78 9.88
N ARG A 130 9.58 -0.47 10.14
CA ARG A 130 8.39 0.16 10.73
C ARG A 130 7.18 0.03 9.79
N VAL A 131 7.33 0.30 8.50
CA VAL A 131 6.27 0.15 7.50
C VAL A 131 5.82 -1.31 7.38
N ARG A 132 6.75 -2.27 7.39
CA ARG A 132 6.45 -3.71 7.33
C ARG A 132 5.75 -4.23 8.59
N ARG A 133 5.91 -3.58 9.74
CA ARG A 133 5.20 -3.94 10.98
C ARG A 133 3.84 -3.27 11.09
N TRP A 134 3.65 -2.10 10.47
CA TRP A 134 2.37 -1.44 10.41
C TRP A 134 1.31 -2.33 9.74
N SER A 135 0.07 -2.22 10.16
CA SER A 135 -1.07 -2.91 9.56
C SER A 135 -2.09 -1.86 9.14
N ALA A 136 -2.39 -1.80 7.84
CA ALA A 136 -3.41 -0.91 7.32
C ALA A 136 -4.80 -1.30 7.83
N THR A 137 -5.60 -0.32 8.22
CA THR A 137 -7.05 -0.53 8.35
C THR A 137 -7.60 -0.86 6.96
N PRO A 138 -8.43 -1.92 6.80
CA PRO A 138 -9.04 -2.22 5.52
C PRO A 138 -9.82 -1.03 4.98
N HIS A 139 -9.67 -0.73 3.69
CA HIS A 139 -10.52 0.27 3.03
C HIS A 139 -11.98 -0.20 3.13
N PRO A 140 -12.91 0.63 3.65
CA PRO A 140 -14.32 0.25 3.68
C PRO A 140 -14.78 0.05 2.23
N HIS A 141 -15.19 -1.17 1.90
CA HIS A 141 -15.93 -1.41 0.67
C HIS A 141 -17.23 -0.60 0.80
N PRO A 142 -17.61 0.29 -0.14
CA PRO A 142 -18.99 0.75 -0.20
C PRO A 142 -19.87 -0.52 -0.23
N PRO A 143 -20.97 -0.59 0.54
CA PRO A 143 -21.84 -1.76 0.50
C PRO A 143 -22.21 -2.05 -0.96
N ASP A 144 -21.98 -3.29 -1.41
CA ASP A 144 -22.32 -3.77 -2.76
C ASP A 144 -23.83 -3.63 -3.08
N ASP A 145 -24.63 -3.21 -2.10
CA ASP A 145 -26.08 -3.10 -2.13
C ASP A 145 -26.58 -1.85 -2.91
N ALA A 146 -25.70 -0.88 -3.23
CA ALA A 146 -26.10 0.30 -4.00
C ALA A 146 -26.25 0.03 -5.53
N ALA A 147 -25.90 -1.16 -6.00
CA ALA A 147 -25.90 -1.51 -7.42
C ALA A 147 -27.11 -2.33 -7.89
N LEU A 148 -28.08 -2.65 -7.02
CA LEU A 148 -29.24 -3.48 -7.38
C LEU A 148 -30.55 -2.97 -6.74
N ASP A 149 -30.97 -1.74 -7.06
CA ASP A 149 -32.42 -1.45 -7.11
C ASP A 149 -32.84 -1.00 -8.52
N PRO A 150 -33.09 -1.95 -9.45
CA PRO A 150 -33.72 -1.65 -10.72
C PRO A 150 -35.23 -1.34 -10.59
N SER A 151 -35.83 -1.44 -9.39
CA SER A 151 -37.27 -1.23 -9.16
C SER A 151 -37.68 0.25 -9.13
N ALA A 152 -36.73 1.18 -8.95
CA ALA A 152 -37.04 2.62 -8.97
C ALA A 152 -37.31 3.17 -10.39
N ALA A 153 -37.03 2.41 -11.46
CA ALA A 153 -37.18 2.88 -12.84
C ALA A 153 -38.48 2.43 -13.55
N SER A 154 -39.37 1.67 -12.89
CA SER A 154 -40.61 1.16 -13.52
C SER A 154 -41.87 1.59 -12.75
N GLY A 155 -42.08 2.91 -12.64
CA GLY A 155 -43.22 3.50 -11.91
C GLY A 155 -44.09 4.48 -12.70
N ALA A 156 -43.85 4.69 -14.00
CA ALA A 156 -44.66 5.57 -14.83
C ALA A 156 -45.35 4.76 -15.95
N ARG A 157 -46.40 4.02 -15.60
CA ARG A 157 -47.43 3.60 -16.57
C ARG A 157 -48.51 4.66 -16.62
N ASP A 158 -48.75 5.17 -17.82
CA ASP A 158 -49.86 6.03 -18.20
C ASP A 158 -51.20 5.58 -17.60
N PRO A 159 -51.94 6.49 -16.93
CA PRO A 159 -53.33 6.23 -16.64
C PRO A 159 -54.19 6.54 -17.87
N LYS A 160 -54.67 5.44 -18.47
CA LYS A 160 -56.10 5.20 -18.69
C LYS A 160 -56.80 6.04 -19.77
N GLY A 161 -57.12 5.35 -20.86
CA GLY A 161 -58.26 5.70 -21.69
C GLY A 161 -59.57 5.72 -20.87
N ALA A 162 -60.31 6.81 -21.01
CA ALA A 162 -61.75 6.91 -20.76
C ALA A 162 -62.37 7.23 -22.14
N ARG A 163 -63.06 6.27 -22.75
CA ARG A 163 -64.54 6.14 -22.77
C ARG A 163 -65.23 7.33 -23.42
N GLY A 164 -65.97 7.06 -24.51
CA GLY A 164 -66.97 7.96 -25.09
C GLY A 164 -66.96 7.90 -26.60
#